data_AF-A0AA36ARI8-F1
#
_entry.id   AF-A0AA36ARI8-F1
#
_cell.length_a   1.000
_cell.length_b   1.000
_cell.length_c   1.000
_cell.angle_alpha   90.00
_cell.angle_beta   90.00
_cell.angle_gamma   90.00
#
_symmetry.space_group_name_H-M   'P 1'
#
loop_
_entity.id
_entity.type
_entity.pdbx_description
1 polymer ?
#
loop_
_entity_poly.entity_id
_entity_poly.type
_entity_poly.pdbx_seq_one_letter_code
_entity_poly.pdbx_strand_id
1 'polypeptide(L)'
;MNRVFIKLLVPFSNDSANKESFVSNLSRWSDIYELNSTTEEDKVIVKGHIPKDIFGDSLPEMTCLIEVPIKFTVNVQVAGKANVSIQNMEGDKINVKFHYGKCLLTQIKACEVDVYCVKGDIESSGVLQGNIRLKCQNQGIIKADRLQGQTIHCSVGGGTMDIQNIYADTCNLTASARAQLSIGSCHGDTMILMKEGNVKIKNLEGHLDGTTDEGNMDIGLTNTPKNVSVENHKGDIILGLCPTLKANFDLNAKKIKLDEDFSELSEKVEKKIVGEKHLDCPQIHMELRGSIGSDNKNCSQVKAIANQGNLTLKKQDWLSSLGFSFKLD
;
A
#
# COMPACT_ATOMS: atom_id res chain seq x y z
N MET A 1 27.46 -25.52 -8.41
CA MET A 1 28.38 -24.37 -8.54
C MET A 1 27.51 -23.13 -8.68
N ASN A 2 27.39 -22.34 -7.62
CA ASN A 2 26.60 -21.09 -7.67
C ASN A 2 27.37 -20.09 -8.52
N ARG A 3 26.77 -19.61 -9.60
CA ARG A 3 27.36 -18.63 -10.50
C ARG A 3 26.52 -17.36 -10.45
N VAL A 4 27.18 -16.23 -10.42
CA VAL A 4 26.56 -14.92 -10.59
C VAL A 4 26.96 -14.41 -11.97
N PHE A 5 25.99 -13.97 -12.77
CA PHE A 5 26.24 -13.34 -14.07
C PHE A 5 25.90 -11.87 -14.00
N ILE A 6 26.76 -11.02 -14.55
CA ILE A 6 26.55 -9.58 -14.65
C ILE A 6 26.66 -9.21 -16.11
N LYS A 7 25.63 -8.56 -16.66
CA LYS A 7 25.56 -8.14 -18.06
C LYS A 7 25.15 -6.67 -18.09
N LEU A 8 25.91 -5.84 -18.79
CA LEU A 8 25.50 -4.48 -19.13
C LEU A 8 24.88 -4.49 -20.54
N LEU A 9 23.63 -4.10 -20.64
CA LEU A 9 22.87 -4.02 -21.89
C LEU A 9 22.66 -2.55 -22.26
N VAL A 10 22.99 -2.22 -23.50
CA VAL A 10 22.77 -0.89 -24.09
C VAL A 10 21.86 -1.10 -25.31
N PRO A 11 20.65 -0.49 -25.35
CA PRO A 11 19.71 -0.63 -26.45
C PRO A 11 20.28 0.05 -27.69
N PHE A 12 20.05 -0.58 -28.83
CA PHE A 12 20.52 -0.13 -30.13
C PHE A 12 19.35 -0.13 -31.13
N SER A 13 19.18 0.97 -31.88
CA SER A 13 18.20 1.05 -32.97
C SER A 13 18.85 0.64 -34.30
N ASN A 14 18.18 -0.23 -35.06
CA ASN A 14 18.73 -0.89 -36.25
C ASN A 14 18.95 0.00 -37.49
N ASP A 15 18.95 1.33 -37.33
CA ASP A 15 19.15 2.25 -38.45
C ASP A 15 20.63 2.29 -38.84
N SER A 16 20.96 2.08 -40.12
CA SER A 16 22.33 1.79 -40.56
C SER A 16 23.32 2.94 -40.31
N ALA A 17 22.83 4.19 -40.34
CA ALA A 17 23.63 5.38 -40.00
C ALA A 17 23.96 5.48 -38.49
N ASN A 18 23.12 4.90 -37.63
CA ASN A 18 23.35 4.88 -36.18
C ASN A 18 24.31 3.77 -35.75
N LYS A 19 24.52 2.73 -36.58
CA LYS A 19 25.34 1.56 -36.23
C LYS A 19 26.83 1.87 -36.09
N GLU A 20 27.43 2.55 -37.05
CA GLU A 20 28.85 2.89 -37.00
C GLU A 20 29.14 3.93 -35.90
N SER A 21 28.24 4.90 -35.72
CA SER A 21 28.28 5.88 -34.63
C SER A 21 28.14 5.22 -33.25
N PHE A 22 27.22 4.26 -33.10
CA PHE A 22 27.03 3.52 -31.85
C PHE A 22 28.24 2.65 -31.50
N VAL A 23 28.76 1.86 -32.46
CA VAL A 23 29.91 0.98 -32.23
C VAL A 23 31.18 1.77 -31.89
N SER A 24 31.41 2.91 -32.56
CA SER A 24 32.53 3.80 -32.25
C SER A 24 32.40 4.53 -30.91
N ASN A 25 31.17 4.80 -30.45
CA ASN A 25 30.93 5.32 -29.11
C ASN A 25 30.96 4.23 -28.03
N LEU A 26 30.68 2.96 -28.36
CA LEU A 26 30.66 1.86 -27.40
C LEU A 26 32.00 1.63 -26.71
N SER A 27 33.10 1.75 -27.46
CA SER A 27 34.46 1.67 -26.90
C SER A 27 34.76 2.84 -25.96
N ARG A 28 34.31 4.06 -26.31
CA ARG A 28 34.39 5.21 -25.41
C ARG A 28 33.55 4.99 -24.15
N TRP A 29 32.35 4.42 -24.29
CA TRP A 29 31.48 4.12 -23.16
C TRP A 29 32.06 3.04 -22.25
N SER A 30 32.66 1.97 -22.79
CA SER A 30 33.30 0.95 -21.96
C SER A 30 34.45 1.50 -21.10
N ASP A 31 35.13 2.56 -21.55
CA ASP A 31 36.19 3.22 -20.80
C ASP A 31 35.66 4.20 -19.74
N ILE A 32 34.42 4.66 -19.88
CA ILE A 32 33.77 5.66 -19.00
C ILE A 32 32.93 5.00 -17.91
N TYR A 33 32.39 3.82 -18.19
CA TYR A 33 31.58 3.06 -17.25
C TYR A 33 32.47 2.12 -16.43
N GLU A 34 32.78 2.53 -15.21
CA GLU A 34 33.43 1.64 -14.25
C GLU A 34 32.40 0.67 -13.66
N LEU A 35 32.18 -0.47 -14.34
CA LEU A 35 31.47 -1.61 -13.76
C LEU A 35 32.48 -2.55 -13.10
N ASN A 36 32.71 -2.32 -11.81
CA ASN A 36 33.63 -3.11 -11.01
C ASN A 36 32.86 -4.16 -10.23
N SER A 37 33.17 -5.43 -10.45
CA SER A 37 32.69 -6.53 -9.60
C SER A 37 33.83 -7.04 -8.73
N THR A 38 33.68 -6.95 -7.41
CA THR A 38 34.58 -7.61 -6.45
C THR A 38 33.85 -8.72 -5.72
N THR A 39 34.60 -9.74 -5.32
CA THR A 39 34.11 -10.79 -4.43
C THR A 39 34.82 -10.67 -3.09
N GLU A 40 34.05 -10.52 -2.03
CA GLU A 40 34.53 -10.42 -0.66
C GLU A 40 33.81 -11.50 0.15
N GLU A 41 34.54 -12.52 0.61
CA GLU A 41 34.00 -13.67 1.35
C GLU A 41 32.81 -14.34 0.62
N ASP A 42 31.58 -14.06 1.07
CA ASP A 42 30.31 -14.58 0.59
C ASP A 42 29.49 -13.55 -0.23
N LYS A 43 30.07 -12.39 -0.52
CA LYS A 43 29.41 -11.26 -1.21
C LYS A 43 29.98 -11.04 -2.59
N VAL A 44 29.07 -10.74 -3.53
CA VAL A 44 29.41 -10.16 -4.84
C VAL A 44 29.00 -8.70 -4.80
N ILE A 45 29.98 -7.81 -4.90
CA ILE A 45 29.77 -6.36 -4.90
C ILE A 45 29.90 -5.87 -6.33
N VAL A 46 28.84 -5.27 -6.86
CA VAL A 46 28.83 -4.67 -8.20
C VAL A 46 28.69 -3.16 -8.04
N LYS A 47 29.73 -2.41 -8.42
CA LYS A 47 29.72 -0.95 -8.44
C LYS A 47 29.68 -0.49 -9.88
N GLY A 48 28.70 0.33 -10.23
CA GLY A 48 28.64 1.05 -11.50
C GLY A 48 28.74 2.55 -11.24
N HIS A 49 29.69 3.23 -11.88
CA HIS A 49 29.74 4.69 -11.89
C HIS A 49 29.51 5.22 -13.30
N ILE A 50 28.66 6.26 -13.41
CA ILE A 50 28.39 6.98 -14.65
C ILE A 50 28.79 8.45 -14.44
N PRO A 51 29.95 8.88 -14.97
CA PRO A 51 30.36 10.28 -14.91
C PRO A 51 29.35 11.15 -15.67
N LYS A 52 28.80 12.16 -14.99
CA LYS A 52 27.85 13.12 -15.61
C LYS A 52 28.50 14.02 -16.66
N ASP A 53 29.82 14.15 -16.60
CA ASP A 53 30.55 15.23 -17.28
C ASP A 53 30.85 14.93 -18.76
N ILE A 54 30.60 13.69 -19.21
CA ILE A 54 31.07 13.21 -20.52
C ILE A 54 29.93 13.12 -21.57
N PHE A 55 28.66 13.06 -21.15
CA PHE A 55 27.56 12.70 -22.06
C PHE A 55 26.46 13.74 -22.26
N GLY A 56 26.47 14.88 -21.55
CA GLY A 56 25.36 15.85 -21.61
C GLY A 56 24.00 15.19 -21.31
N ASP A 57 22.92 15.68 -21.93
CA ASP A 57 21.55 15.20 -21.71
C ASP A 57 21.19 13.88 -22.45
N SER A 58 22.10 13.32 -23.26
CA SER A 58 21.80 12.19 -24.17
C SER A 58 22.52 10.89 -23.80
N LEU A 59 22.35 10.42 -22.56
CA LEU A 59 22.78 9.08 -22.18
C LEU A 59 21.84 8.02 -22.77
N PRO A 60 22.35 6.95 -23.41
CA PRO A 60 21.49 5.81 -23.77
C PRO A 60 20.94 5.16 -22.49
N GLU A 61 19.71 4.68 -22.54
CA GLU A 61 19.14 3.93 -21.42
C GLU A 61 19.97 2.67 -21.18
N MET A 62 20.55 2.47 -19.99
CA MET A 62 21.36 1.28 -19.73
C MET A 62 20.68 0.35 -18.75
N THR A 63 20.84 -0.96 -18.97
CA THR A 63 20.31 -1.99 -18.07
C THR A 63 21.46 -2.86 -17.55
N CYS A 64 21.62 -2.90 -16.23
CA CYS A 64 22.49 -3.86 -15.57
C CYS A 64 21.65 -5.07 -15.17
N LEU A 65 21.89 -6.22 -15.81
CA LEU A 65 21.25 -7.49 -15.49
C LEU A 65 22.19 -8.32 -14.62
N ILE A 66 21.72 -8.66 -13.42
CA ILE A 66 22.44 -9.50 -12.47
C ILE A 66 21.61 -10.76 -12.22
N GLU A 67 22.18 -11.92 -12.53
CA GLU A 67 21.56 -13.22 -12.30
C GLU A 67 22.25 -13.87 -11.09
N VAL A 68 21.49 -14.12 -10.02
CA VAL A 68 21.97 -14.76 -8.78
C VAL A 68 21.20 -16.06 -8.51
N PRO A 69 21.73 -16.98 -7.69
CA PRO A 69 20.94 -18.12 -7.21
C PRO A 69 19.64 -17.67 -6.53
N ILE A 70 18.58 -18.47 -6.63
CA ILE A 70 17.25 -18.16 -6.04
C ILE A 70 17.37 -17.82 -4.54
N LYS A 71 18.21 -18.56 -3.82
CA LYS A 71 18.51 -18.34 -2.39
C LYS A 71 19.71 -17.44 -2.21
N PHE A 72 19.45 -16.14 -2.13
CA PHE A 72 20.48 -15.13 -1.91
C PHE A 72 19.94 -13.91 -1.17
N THR A 73 20.79 -13.30 -0.34
CA THR A 73 20.51 -11.98 0.24
C THR A 73 20.88 -10.90 -0.78
N VAL A 74 19.95 -10.00 -1.06
CA VAL A 74 20.12 -8.97 -2.10
C VAL A 74 20.10 -7.59 -1.44
N ASN A 75 21.17 -6.82 -1.63
CA ASN A 75 21.27 -5.43 -1.21
C ASN A 75 21.54 -4.55 -2.44
N VAL A 76 20.58 -3.71 -2.80
CA VAL A 76 20.67 -2.80 -3.95
C VAL A 76 20.66 -1.36 -3.43
N GLN A 77 21.66 -0.58 -3.85
CA GLN A 77 21.72 0.86 -3.58
C GLN A 77 21.92 1.60 -4.89
N VAL A 78 20.98 2.50 -5.22
CA VAL A 78 20.98 3.26 -6.46
C VAL A 78 20.98 4.74 -6.13
N ALA A 79 22.02 5.45 -6.59
CA ALA A 79 22.06 6.90 -6.58
C ALA A 79 21.43 7.46 -7.86
N GLY A 80 20.74 8.60 -7.75
CA GLY A 80 20.14 9.26 -8.90
C GLY A 80 18.83 8.62 -9.37
N LYS A 81 18.53 8.75 -10.67
CA LYS A 81 17.30 8.24 -11.29
C LYS A 81 17.58 6.90 -11.97
N ALA A 82 17.07 5.81 -11.41
CA ALA A 82 17.10 4.50 -12.06
C ALA A 82 15.96 3.62 -11.58
N ASN A 83 15.63 2.62 -12.40
CA ASN A 83 14.64 1.61 -12.04
C ASN A 83 15.33 0.35 -11.55
N VAL A 84 14.73 -0.31 -10.56
CA VAL A 84 15.19 -1.58 -10.00
C VAL A 84 14.11 -2.63 -10.27
N SER A 85 14.50 -3.80 -10.74
CA SER A 85 13.59 -4.94 -10.88
C SER A 85 14.23 -6.17 -10.24
N ILE A 86 13.50 -6.82 -9.33
CA ILE A 86 13.90 -8.07 -8.68
C ILE A 86 12.75 -9.06 -8.84
N GLN A 87 13.05 -10.27 -9.30
CA GLN A 87 12.02 -11.26 -9.62
C GLN A 87 12.42 -12.67 -9.19
N ASN A 88 11.42 -13.47 -8.78
CA ASN A 88 11.54 -14.92 -8.53
C ASN A 88 12.65 -15.30 -7.53
N MET A 89 12.74 -14.57 -6.41
CA MET A 89 13.74 -14.78 -5.37
C MET A 89 13.12 -15.41 -4.11
N GLU A 90 13.86 -16.34 -3.48
CA GLU A 90 13.52 -16.89 -2.17
C GLU A 90 14.73 -16.75 -1.23
N GLY A 91 14.78 -15.78 -0.32
CA GLY A 91 15.99 -15.49 0.45
C GLY A 91 15.77 -15.08 1.90
N ASP A 92 16.85 -14.74 2.60
CA ASP A 92 16.71 -14.21 3.96
C ASP A 92 16.31 -12.73 3.92
N LYS A 93 17.04 -11.91 3.15
CA LYS A 93 16.85 -10.47 3.13
C LYS A 93 16.93 -9.87 1.73
N ILE A 94 15.96 -9.02 1.42
CA ILE A 94 15.98 -8.15 0.23
C ILE A 94 15.91 -6.71 0.71
N ASN A 95 16.90 -5.92 0.36
CA ASN A 95 17.01 -4.52 0.75
C ASN A 95 17.30 -3.68 -0.49
N VAL A 96 16.45 -2.70 -0.77
CA VAL A 96 16.58 -1.82 -1.93
C VAL A 96 16.46 -0.37 -1.47
N LYS A 97 17.47 0.44 -1.79
CA LYS A 97 17.47 1.87 -1.56
C LYS A 97 17.72 2.61 -2.87
N PHE A 98 16.81 3.50 -3.26
CA PHE A 98 16.97 4.30 -4.47
C PHE A 98 16.46 5.73 -4.30
N HIS A 99 17.01 6.70 -5.01
CA HIS A 99 16.55 8.09 -4.87
C HIS A 99 15.30 8.36 -5.72
N TYR A 100 15.39 8.14 -7.03
CA TYR A 100 14.33 8.40 -8.00
C TYR A 100 14.13 7.23 -8.95
N GLY A 101 12.89 7.01 -9.39
CA GLY A 101 12.54 5.95 -10.34
C GLY A 101 11.49 5.00 -9.78
N LYS A 102 11.54 3.75 -10.23
CA LYS A 102 10.59 2.69 -9.84
C LYS A 102 11.32 1.42 -9.40
N CYS A 103 10.88 0.82 -8.30
CA CYS A 103 11.27 -0.52 -7.89
C CYS A 103 10.12 -1.49 -8.16
N LEU A 104 10.36 -2.53 -8.95
CA LEU A 104 9.41 -3.61 -9.21
C LEU A 104 9.91 -4.90 -8.54
N LEU A 105 9.11 -5.44 -7.63
CA LEU A 105 9.31 -6.74 -7.00
C LEU A 105 8.30 -7.73 -7.59
N THR A 106 8.76 -8.87 -8.11
CA THR A 106 7.86 -9.87 -8.71
C THR A 106 8.08 -11.24 -8.08
N GLN A 107 7.03 -11.82 -7.47
CA GLN A 107 7.08 -13.17 -6.88
C GLN A 107 8.27 -13.35 -5.92
N ILE A 108 8.27 -12.59 -4.85
CA ILE A 108 9.36 -12.54 -3.87
C ILE A 108 8.94 -13.20 -2.58
N LYS A 109 9.78 -14.09 -2.05
CA LYS A 109 9.65 -14.64 -0.71
C LYS A 109 10.93 -14.40 0.07
N ALA A 110 10.86 -13.67 1.17
CA ALA A 110 12.01 -13.50 2.04
C ALA A 110 11.60 -13.49 3.51
N CYS A 111 12.57 -13.63 4.42
CA CYS A 111 12.31 -13.36 5.83
C CYS A 111 12.09 -11.85 6.05
N GLU A 112 12.89 -11.00 5.40
CA GLU A 112 12.79 -9.54 5.44
C GLU A 112 12.82 -8.92 4.04
N VAL A 113 11.93 -7.96 3.80
CA VAL A 113 11.95 -7.10 2.61
C VAL A 113 11.90 -5.65 3.05
N ASP A 114 12.92 -4.87 2.69
CA ASP A 114 13.02 -3.45 3.00
C ASP A 114 13.27 -2.66 1.71
N VAL A 115 12.30 -1.85 1.31
CA VAL A 115 12.41 -0.98 0.14
C VAL A 115 12.19 0.45 0.57
N TYR A 116 13.18 1.29 0.29
CA TYR A 116 13.14 2.71 0.59
C TYR A 116 13.46 3.52 -0.66
N CYS A 117 12.65 4.56 -0.90
CA CYS A 117 12.99 5.59 -1.86
C CYS A 117 12.73 7.01 -1.37
N VAL A 118 13.49 7.97 -1.93
CA VAL A 118 13.30 9.40 -1.65
C VAL A 118 12.04 9.91 -2.34
N LYS A 119 11.90 9.68 -3.65
CA LYS A 119 10.72 10.03 -4.45
C LYS A 119 10.61 9.06 -5.63
N GLY A 120 9.58 8.24 -5.67
CA GLY A 120 9.43 7.21 -6.70
C GLY A 120 8.37 6.19 -6.33
N ASP A 121 8.32 5.13 -7.13
CA ASP A 121 7.26 4.13 -7.03
C ASP A 121 7.84 2.77 -6.59
N ILE A 122 7.11 2.10 -5.72
CA ILE A 122 7.41 0.75 -5.27
C ILE A 122 6.22 -0.11 -5.68
N GLU A 123 6.44 -1.04 -6.60
CA GLU A 123 5.41 -1.94 -7.09
C GLU A 123 5.77 -3.38 -6.79
N SER A 124 4.77 -4.16 -6.39
CA SER A 124 4.86 -5.59 -6.20
C SER A 124 3.83 -6.32 -7.05
N SER A 125 4.28 -7.21 -7.94
CA SER A 125 3.40 -8.09 -8.70
C SER A 125 3.48 -9.53 -8.19
N GLY A 126 2.30 -10.15 -8.03
CA GLY A 126 2.17 -11.45 -7.38
C GLY A 126 2.37 -11.37 -5.87
N VAL A 127 3.06 -12.37 -5.29
CA VAL A 127 3.30 -12.43 -3.85
C VAL A 127 4.56 -11.66 -3.48
N LEU A 128 4.45 -10.78 -2.50
CA LEU A 128 5.56 -10.32 -1.69
C LEU A 128 5.39 -10.89 -0.28
N GLN A 129 6.25 -11.84 0.08
CA GLN A 129 6.21 -12.53 1.36
C GLN A 129 7.39 -12.17 2.25
N GLY A 130 7.14 -11.87 3.53
CA GLY A 130 8.16 -11.61 4.55
C GLY A 130 7.74 -10.54 5.57
N ASN A 131 8.67 -10.13 6.42
CA ASN A 131 8.54 -8.88 7.18
C ASN A 131 8.83 -7.71 6.24
N ILE A 132 7.77 -7.00 5.84
CA ILE A 132 7.79 -6.07 4.71
C ILE A 132 7.81 -4.64 5.22
N ARG A 133 8.77 -3.84 4.73
CA ARG A 133 8.82 -2.39 4.90
C ARG A 133 8.94 -1.73 3.54
N LEU A 134 7.91 -1.01 3.11
CA LEU A 134 7.91 -0.22 1.87
C LEU A 134 7.76 1.25 2.22
N LYS A 135 8.72 2.09 1.83
CA LYS A 135 8.74 3.49 2.22
C LYS A 135 9.10 4.40 1.05
N CYS A 136 8.17 5.29 0.69
CA CYS A 136 8.45 6.46 -0.15
C CYS A 136 8.52 7.69 0.76
N GLN A 137 9.69 8.30 0.94
CA GLN A 137 9.84 9.42 1.88
C GLN A 137 9.01 10.66 1.50
N ASN A 138 9.00 11.01 0.21
CA ASN A 138 8.23 12.14 -0.31
C ASN A 138 7.00 11.61 -1.10
N GLN A 139 6.67 12.23 -2.23
CA GLN A 139 5.62 11.72 -3.11
C GLN A 139 6.03 10.43 -3.80
N GLY A 140 5.11 9.46 -3.84
CA GLY A 140 5.32 8.18 -4.52
C GLY A 140 4.07 7.32 -4.56
N ILE A 141 4.19 6.18 -5.23
CA ILE A 141 3.15 5.15 -5.29
C ILE A 141 3.69 3.87 -4.65
N ILE A 142 2.94 3.29 -3.74
CA ILE A 142 3.13 1.90 -3.32
C ILE A 142 1.97 1.10 -3.89
N LYS A 143 2.26 0.15 -4.80
CA LYS A 143 1.26 -0.74 -5.38
C LYS A 143 1.61 -2.19 -5.11
N ALA A 144 0.64 -3.01 -4.69
CA ALA A 144 0.91 -4.43 -4.46
C ALA A 144 -0.31 -5.32 -4.76
N ASP A 145 -0.09 -6.46 -5.41
CA ASP A 145 -1.14 -7.47 -5.61
C ASP A 145 -1.42 -8.25 -4.31
N ARG A 146 -0.37 -8.73 -3.64
CA ARG A 146 -0.49 -9.47 -2.38
C ARG A 146 0.72 -9.30 -1.48
N LEU A 147 0.50 -8.71 -0.31
CA LEU A 147 1.49 -8.65 0.77
C LEU A 147 1.16 -9.73 1.81
N GLN A 148 2.15 -10.54 2.19
CA GLN A 148 1.97 -11.63 3.16
C GLN A 148 3.12 -11.68 4.15
N GLY A 149 2.85 -11.71 5.45
CA GLY A 149 3.94 -11.74 6.43
C GLY A 149 3.47 -11.63 7.86
N GLN A 150 4.41 -11.61 8.81
CA GLN A 150 4.05 -11.33 10.20
C GLN A 150 3.81 -9.83 10.40
N THR A 151 4.73 -9.02 9.88
CA THR A 151 4.68 -7.56 9.99
C THR A 151 4.74 -6.92 8.61
N ILE A 152 3.82 -5.98 8.35
CA ILE A 152 3.79 -5.17 7.13
C ILE A 152 3.78 -3.70 7.52
N HIS A 153 4.70 -2.92 6.97
CA HIS A 153 4.72 -1.48 7.12
C HIS A 153 4.82 -0.83 5.74
N CYS A 154 3.86 0.03 5.41
CA CYS A 154 3.90 0.86 4.21
C CYS A 154 3.75 2.32 4.59
N SER A 155 4.63 3.18 4.05
CA SER A 155 4.55 4.62 4.30
C SER A 155 4.87 5.42 3.06
N VAL A 156 4.08 6.48 2.84
CA VAL A 156 4.34 7.48 1.79
C VAL A 156 4.40 8.88 2.40
N GLY A 157 5.25 9.74 1.88
CA GLY A 157 5.17 11.17 2.20
C GLY A 157 3.87 11.78 1.65
N GLY A 158 3.49 11.38 0.44
CA GLY A 158 2.21 11.67 -0.19
C GLY A 158 2.04 10.82 -1.47
N GLY A 159 0.89 10.88 -2.12
CA GLY A 159 0.64 10.09 -3.35
C GLY A 159 -0.37 8.96 -3.15
N THR A 160 0.01 7.71 -3.38
CA THR A 160 -0.95 6.59 -3.39
C THR A 160 -0.39 5.33 -2.73
N MET A 161 -1.21 4.65 -1.96
CA MET A 161 -1.03 3.25 -1.55
C MET A 161 -2.22 2.44 -2.11
N ASP A 162 -1.97 1.56 -3.08
CA ASP A 162 -2.97 0.71 -3.72
C ASP A 162 -2.60 -0.77 -3.58
N ILE A 163 -3.20 -1.44 -2.61
CA ILE A 163 -2.83 -2.80 -2.21
C ILE A 163 -4.05 -3.71 -2.36
N GLN A 164 -4.01 -4.68 -3.25
CA GLN A 164 -5.17 -5.54 -3.48
C GLN A 164 -5.43 -6.46 -2.29
N ASN A 165 -4.40 -7.10 -1.72
CA ASN A 165 -4.57 -8.00 -0.59
C ASN A 165 -3.43 -7.90 0.44
N ILE A 166 -3.80 -7.90 1.72
CA ILE A 166 -2.90 -7.92 2.87
C ILE A 166 -3.26 -9.14 3.74
N TYR A 167 -2.26 -9.97 4.01
CA TYR A 167 -2.34 -11.09 4.95
C TYR A 167 -1.22 -10.96 5.98
N ALA A 168 -1.53 -10.34 7.12
CA ALA A 168 -0.55 -10.12 8.17
C ALA A 168 -1.08 -10.39 9.58
N ASP A 169 -0.18 -10.60 10.54
CA ASP A 169 -0.54 -10.48 11.94
C ASP A 169 -0.73 -9.00 12.29
N THR A 170 0.21 -8.16 11.86
CA THR A 170 0.17 -6.70 12.06
C THR A 170 0.50 -5.92 10.78
N CYS A 171 -0.28 -4.87 10.53
CA CYS A 171 -0.09 -3.97 9.40
C CYS A 171 -0.13 -2.51 9.83
N ASN A 172 0.84 -1.70 9.40
CA ASN A 172 0.92 -0.27 9.66
C ASN A 172 1.01 0.50 8.35
N LEU A 173 0.01 1.34 8.07
CA LEU A 173 -0.10 2.11 6.84
C LEU A 173 -0.15 3.61 7.17
N THR A 174 0.83 4.39 6.70
CA THR A 174 0.93 5.80 7.09
C THR A 174 1.17 6.74 5.91
N ALA A 175 0.61 7.95 6.00
CA ALA A 175 0.93 9.05 5.11
C ALA A 175 1.10 10.38 5.83
N SER A 176 2.19 11.09 5.59
CA SER A 176 2.51 12.35 6.28
C SER A 176 1.97 13.62 5.59
N ALA A 177 1.51 13.50 4.35
CA ALA A 177 0.80 14.53 3.59
C ALA A 177 -0.35 13.90 2.79
N ARG A 178 -0.88 14.61 1.79
CA ARG A 178 -2.02 14.14 0.99
C ARG A 178 -1.72 12.83 0.26
N ALA A 179 -2.47 11.78 0.56
CA ALA A 179 -2.36 10.48 -0.08
C ALA A 179 -3.71 9.74 -0.18
N GLN A 180 -3.86 8.89 -1.19
CA GLN A 180 -4.99 7.99 -1.33
C GLN A 180 -4.59 6.59 -0.88
N LEU A 181 -5.41 5.96 -0.04
CA LEU A 181 -5.23 4.57 0.38
C LEU A 181 -6.40 3.72 -0.13
N SER A 182 -6.09 2.68 -0.89
CA SER A 182 -7.03 1.69 -1.40
C SER A 182 -6.55 0.30 -1.02
N ILE A 183 -7.39 -0.45 -0.32
CA ILE A 183 -7.15 -1.84 0.05
C ILE A 183 -8.32 -2.68 -0.45
N GLY A 184 -8.02 -3.76 -1.19
CA GLY A 184 -9.04 -4.75 -1.55
C GLY A 184 -9.47 -5.55 -0.32
N SER A 185 -8.64 -6.49 0.12
CA SER A 185 -8.88 -7.30 1.31
C SER A 185 -7.76 -7.15 2.33
N CYS A 186 -8.12 -6.97 3.60
CA CYS A 186 -7.17 -6.81 4.69
C CYS A 186 -7.45 -7.84 5.78
N HIS A 187 -6.49 -8.73 6.02
CA HIS A 187 -6.51 -9.70 7.11
C HIS A 187 -5.41 -9.36 8.11
N GLY A 188 -5.77 -9.23 9.39
CA GLY A 188 -4.82 -8.92 10.47
C GLY A 188 -5.20 -7.72 11.32
N ASP A 189 -4.32 -7.39 12.27
CA ASP A 189 -4.47 -6.20 13.11
C ASP A 189 -3.82 -4.99 12.38
N THR A 190 -4.65 -4.03 11.98
CA THR A 190 -4.26 -2.95 11.07
C THR A 190 -4.33 -1.58 11.74
N MET A 191 -3.28 -0.78 11.58
CA MET A 191 -3.25 0.63 11.95
C MET A 191 -3.14 1.49 10.69
N ILE A 192 -3.98 2.53 10.60
CA ILE A 192 -3.96 3.53 9.52
C ILE A 192 -3.81 4.92 10.12
N LEU A 193 -2.81 5.68 9.65
CA LEU A 193 -2.63 7.08 10.03
C LEU A 193 -2.40 7.94 8.79
N MET A 194 -3.40 8.74 8.44
CA MET A 194 -3.39 9.54 7.21
C MET A 194 -3.62 11.01 7.51
N LYS A 195 -2.71 11.89 7.12
CA LYS A 195 -2.94 13.34 7.29
C LYS A 195 -4.10 13.84 6.41
N GLU A 196 -4.01 13.62 5.10
CA GLU A 196 -5.05 14.06 4.16
C GLU A 196 -5.27 13.02 3.06
N GLY A 197 -6.51 12.86 2.61
CA GLY A 197 -6.93 12.04 1.49
C GLY A 197 -7.81 10.85 1.90
N ASN A 198 -8.29 10.11 0.91
CA ASN A 198 -9.34 9.12 1.16
C ASN A 198 -8.74 7.76 1.54
N VAL A 199 -9.43 7.06 2.42
CA VAL A 199 -9.15 5.68 2.81
C VAL A 199 -10.29 4.80 2.33
N LYS A 200 -9.95 3.75 1.57
CA LYS A 200 -10.91 2.74 1.15
C LYS A 200 -10.40 1.35 1.50
N ILE A 201 -11.19 0.57 2.23
CA ILE A 201 -10.95 -0.85 2.50
C ILE A 201 -12.20 -1.60 2.05
N LYS A 202 -12.11 -2.43 1.01
CA LYS A 202 -13.31 -3.12 0.51
C LYS A 202 -13.75 -4.23 1.45
N ASN A 203 -12.81 -5.03 1.97
CA ASN A 203 -13.08 -6.16 2.86
C ASN A 203 -12.09 -6.16 4.03
N LEU A 204 -12.57 -5.92 5.24
CA LEU A 204 -11.79 -6.04 6.47
C LEU A 204 -12.16 -7.32 7.23
N GLU A 205 -11.15 -8.12 7.53
CA GLU A 205 -11.19 -9.30 8.41
C GLU A 205 -10.09 -9.18 9.47
N GLY A 206 -10.42 -8.60 10.63
CA GLY A 206 -9.45 -8.39 11.70
C GLY A 206 -9.72 -7.15 12.52
N HIS A 207 -8.69 -6.67 13.23
CA HIS A 207 -8.75 -5.42 14.00
C HIS A 207 -8.36 -4.23 13.11
N LEU A 208 -9.00 -3.08 13.32
CA LEU A 208 -8.61 -1.82 12.68
C LEU A 208 -8.60 -0.70 13.71
N ASP A 209 -7.52 0.07 13.72
CA ASP A 209 -7.44 1.40 14.31
C ASP A 209 -7.03 2.40 13.22
N GLY A 210 -7.93 3.29 12.81
CA GLY A 210 -7.73 4.14 11.64
C GLY A 210 -8.09 5.60 11.89
N THR A 211 -7.12 6.50 11.67
CA THR A 211 -7.34 7.94 11.87
C THR A 211 -6.99 8.74 10.62
N THR A 212 -7.83 9.72 10.29
CA THR A 212 -7.50 10.75 9.29
C THR A 212 -7.90 12.16 9.71
N ASP A 213 -7.06 13.16 9.38
CA ASP A 213 -7.41 14.56 9.66
C ASP A 213 -8.38 15.11 8.62
N GLU A 214 -8.18 14.82 7.32
CA GLU A 214 -9.06 15.28 6.24
C GLU A 214 -9.18 14.26 5.10
N GLY A 215 -10.40 13.98 4.65
CA GLY A 215 -10.69 13.03 3.56
C GLY A 215 -11.84 12.11 3.94
N ASN A 216 -12.28 11.24 3.03
CA ASN A 216 -13.37 10.31 3.31
C ASN A 216 -12.84 8.90 3.66
N MET A 217 -13.56 8.18 4.52
CA MET A 217 -13.31 6.76 4.79
C MET A 217 -14.46 5.89 4.26
N ASP A 218 -14.16 4.86 3.47
CA ASP A 218 -15.13 3.85 2.99
C ASP A 218 -14.62 2.45 3.37
N ILE A 219 -15.22 1.85 4.39
CA ILE A 219 -14.72 0.62 5.03
C ILE A 219 -15.80 -0.45 4.99
N GLY A 220 -15.52 -1.55 4.30
CA GLY A 220 -16.36 -2.74 4.29
C GLY A 220 -15.96 -3.73 5.36
N LEU A 221 -16.89 -4.05 6.25
CA LEU A 221 -16.74 -5.00 7.35
C LEU A 221 -17.32 -6.36 6.95
N THR A 222 -16.49 -7.41 7.08
CA THR A 222 -16.91 -8.80 6.82
C THR A 222 -17.56 -9.41 8.07
N ASN A 223 -17.71 -10.74 8.17
CA ASN A 223 -18.29 -11.38 9.36
C ASN A 223 -17.28 -11.68 10.48
N THR A 224 -15.99 -11.44 10.23
CA THR A 224 -14.89 -11.74 11.15
C THR A 224 -14.11 -10.51 11.65
N PRO A 225 -14.67 -9.28 11.70
CA PRO A 225 -13.95 -8.18 12.30
C PRO A 225 -13.76 -8.46 13.80
N LYS A 226 -12.60 -8.06 14.31
CA LYS A 226 -12.39 -7.90 15.75
C LYS A 226 -12.89 -6.49 16.11
N ASN A 227 -12.20 -5.78 17.00
CA ASN A 227 -12.54 -4.40 17.28
C ASN A 227 -12.18 -3.51 16.07
N VAL A 228 -13.04 -2.56 15.74
CA VAL A 228 -12.82 -1.57 14.70
C VAL A 228 -13.01 -0.20 15.35
N SER A 229 -12.00 0.65 15.28
CA SER A 229 -12.04 2.03 15.74
C SER A 229 -11.59 2.91 14.60
N VAL A 230 -12.46 3.80 14.11
CA VAL A 230 -12.08 4.77 13.09
C VAL A 230 -12.49 6.18 13.46
N GLU A 231 -11.58 7.12 13.25
CA GLU A 231 -11.80 8.54 13.52
C GLU A 231 -11.42 9.37 12.29
N ASN A 232 -12.34 10.25 11.90
CA ASN A 232 -12.14 11.19 10.82
C ASN A 232 -12.48 12.59 11.31
N HIS A 233 -11.50 13.50 11.28
CA HIS A 233 -11.72 14.85 11.74
C HIS A 233 -12.56 15.67 10.75
N LYS A 234 -12.19 15.66 9.46
CA LYS A 234 -12.90 16.38 8.39
C LYS A 234 -13.15 15.48 7.18
N GLY A 235 -14.34 14.90 7.15
CA GLY A 235 -14.87 14.17 6.01
C GLY A 235 -15.83 13.09 6.44
N ASP A 236 -16.44 12.43 5.47
CA ASP A 236 -17.49 11.45 5.73
C ASP A 236 -16.89 10.06 6.02
N ILE A 237 -17.63 9.25 6.79
CA ILE A 237 -17.35 7.83 7.01
C ILE A 237 -18.50 7.02 6.43
N ILE A 238 -18.16 6.01 5.63
CA ILE A 238 -19.09 5.00 5.13
C ILE A 238 -18.64 3.65 5.68
N LEU A 239 -19.56 2.98 6.38
CA LEU A 239 -19.36 1.61 6.84
C LEU A 239 -20.28 0.69 6.04
N GLY A 240 -19.69 -0.17 5.22
CA GLY A 240 -20.37 -1.25 4.52
C GLY A 240 -20.43 -2.49 5.40
N LEU A 241 -21.62 -3.01 5.67
CA LEU A 241 -21.80 -4.13 6.59
C LEU A 241 -22.23 -5.39 5.85
N CYS A 242 -21.51 -6.49 6.06
CA CYS A 242 -21.94 -7.80 5.61
C CYS A 242 -23.20 -8.24 6.37
N PRO A 243 -24.25 -8.78 5.71
CA PRO A 243 -25.50 -9.18 6.37
C PRO A 243 -25.35 -10.18 7.52
N THR A 244 -24.28 -10.98 7.49
CA THR A 244 -24.02 -11.98 8.53
C THR A 244 -23.28 -11.41 9.75
N LEU A 245 -22.79 -10.17 9.68
CA LEU A 245 -21.97 -9.51 10.71
C LEU A 245 -22.66 -9.54 12.09
N LYS A 246 -21.87 -9.80 13.14
CA LYS A 246 -22.33 -9.70 14.53
C LYS A 246 -21.50 -8.70 15.32
N ALA A 247 -22.01 -7.49 15.50
CA ALA A 247 -21.25 -6.40 16.10
C ALA A 247 -22.11 -5.47 16.96
N ASN A 248 -21.44 -4.85 17.94
CA ASN A 248 -21.96 -3.71 18.70
C ASN A 248 -21.40 -2.42 18.12
N PHE A 249 -22.23 -1.39 17.99
CA PHE A 249 -21.87 -0.11 17.39
C PHE A 249 -21.84 1.01 18.43
N ASP A 250 -20.85 1.89 18.32
CA ASP A 250 -20.78 3.19 19.01
C ASP A 250 -20.34 4.25 18.00
N LEU A 251 -21.32 4.94 17.42
CA LEU A 251 -21.12 5.84 16.29
C LEU A 251 -21.41 7.28 16.69
N ASN A 252 -20.55 8.20 16.28
CA ASN A 252 -20.71 9.63 16.53
C ASN A 252 -20.43 10.43 15.24
N ALA A 253 -21.38 11.27 14.83
CA ALA A 253 -21.20 12.13 13.65
C ALA A 253 -22.18 13.32 13.66
N LYS A 254 -21.97 14.31 12.78
CA LYS A 254 -22.93 15.41 12.56
C LYS A 254 -24.31 14.89 12.14
N LYS A 255 -24.34 13.88 11.27
CA LYS A 255 -25.54 13.15 10.84
C LYS A 255 -25.20 11.69 10.63
N ILE A 256 -26.10 10.81 11.05
CA ILE A 256 -26.00 9.37 10.82
C ILE A 256 -27.14 8.95 9.87
N LYS A 257 -26.77 8.46 8.69
CA LYS A 257 -27.69 7.92 7.68
C LYS A 257 -27.64 6.40 7.72
N LEU A 258 -28.82 5.78 7.66
CA LEU A 258 -28.96 4.35 7.42
C LEU A 258 -29.47 4.20 5.99
N ASP A 259 -28.81 3.37 5.19
CA ASP A 259 -29.28 3.01 3.86
C ASP A 259 -30.62 2.25 3.96
N GLU A 260 -31.44 2.26 2.90
CA GLU A 260 -32.78 1.67 2.92
C GLU A 260 -32.73 0.17 3.27
N ASP A 261 -31.74 -0.52 2.71
CA ASP A 261 -31.44 -1.93 2.94
C ASP A 261 -30.87 -2.24 4.34
N PHE A 262 -30.49 -1.22 5.11
CA PHE A 262 -29.97 -1.40 6.47
C PHE A 262 -31.08 -1.79 7.45
N SER A 263 -32.32 -1.35 7.19
CA SER A 263 -33.47 -1.60 8.06
C SER A 263 -33.74 -3.10 8.29
N GLU A 264 -33.38 -3.94 7.32
CA GLU A 264 -33.49 -5.40 7.40
C GLU A 264 -32.44 -6.04 8.33
N LEU A 265 -31.30 -5.37 8.59
CA LEU A 265 -30.17 -5.90 9.36
C LEU A 265 -30.25 -5.58 10.85
N SER A 266 -31.05 -4.59 11.24
CA SER A 266 -31.06 -4.05 12.60
C SER A 266 -32.24 -4.56 13.43
N GLU A 267 -32.03 -5.59 14.26
CA GLU A 267 -33.03 -6.03 15.25
C GLU A 267 -33.10 -5.11 16.48
N LYS A 268 -32.01 -4.39 16.83
CA LYS A 268 -31.92 -3.52 18.01
C LYS A 268 -30.97 -2.33 17.79
N VAL A 269 -31.49 -1.22 17.27
CA VAL A 269 -30.72 0.03 17.10
C VAL A 269 -31.38 1.17 17.87
N GLU A 270 -30.65 1.76 18.82
CA GLU A 270 -31.05 2.94 19.57
C GLU A 270 -30.35 4.18 18.99
N LYS A 271 -31.15 5.16 18.59
CA LYS A 271 -30.65 6.44 18.10
C LYS A 271 -30.88 7.52 19.14
N LYS A 272 -29.82 8.24 19.52
CA LYS A 272 -29.89 9.37 20.45
C LYS A 272 -29.29 10.61 19.80
N ILE A 273 -30.03 11.71 19.82
CA ILE A 273 -29.46 13.01 19.45
C ILE A 273 -28.79 13.57 20.69
N VAL A 274 -27.52 13.94 20.58
CA VAL A 274 -26.72 14.47 21.70
C VAL A 274 -26.22 15.87 21.30
N GLY A 275 -26.93 16.89 21.79
CA GLY A 275 -26.54 18.29 21.61
C GLY A 275 -27.74 19.23 21.74
N GLU A 276 -27.63 20.19 22.66
CA GLU A 276 -28.49 21.38 22.65
C GLU A 276 -27.88 22.42 21.71
N LYS A 277 -28.71 23.14 20.95
CA LYS A 277 -28.27 24.31 20.18
C LYS A 277 -27.78 25.39 21.15
N HIS A 278 -26.49 25.37 21.49
CA HIS A 278 -25.87 26.51 22.13
C HIS A 278 -25.56 27.59 21.09
N LEU A 279 -25.92 28.84 21.40
CA LEU A 279 -25.68 30.01 20.53
C LEU A 279 -24.19 30.20 20.17
N ASP A 280 -23.27 29.65 20.97
CA ASP A 280 -21.82 29.83 20.85
C ASP A 280 -21.07 28.61 20.26
N CYS A 281 -21.75 27.46 20.08
CA CYS A 281 -21.20 26.26 19.42
C CYS A 281 -22.31 25.45 18.74
N PRO A 282 -22.57 25.66 17.44
CA PRO A 282 -23.77 25.16 16.77
C PRO A 282 -23.73 23.68 16.34
N GLN A 283 -22.75 22.89 16.79
CA GLN A 283 -22.55 21.53 16.27
C GLN A 283 -23.32 20.50 17.11
N ILE A 284 -24.53 20.15 16.65
CA ILE A 284 -25.29 19.01 17.16
C ILE A 284 -24.63 17.73 16.62
N HIS A 285 -24.25 16.82 17.51
CA HIS A 285 -23.79 15.49 17.13
C HIS A 285 -24.91 14.46 17.35
N MET A 286 -24.93 13.44 16.53
CA MET A 286 -25.78 12.27 16.71
C MET A 286 -24.93 11.13 17.25
N GLU A 287 -25.47 10.43 18.24
CA GLU A 287 -24.93 9.18 18.74
C GLU A 287 -25.85 8.03 18.34
N LEU A 288 -25.28 6.97 17.77
CA LEU A 288 -25.99 5.74 17.49
C LEU A 288 -25.30 4.60 18.23
N ARG A 289 -26.07 3.90 19.06
CA ARG A 289 -25.65 2.71 19.77
C ARG A 289 -26.61 1.58 19.46
N GLY A 290 -26.08 0.39 19.25
CA GLY A 290 -26.92 -0.75 18.92
C GLY A 290 -26.11 -1.98 18.59
N SER A 291 -26.80 -3.02 18.18
CA SER A 291 -26.18 -4.28 17.80
C SER A 291 -26.84 -4.87 16.56
N ILE A 292 -26.06 -5.66 15.82
CA ILE A 292 -26.51 -6.48 14.68
C ILE A 292 -26.17 -7.93 14.96
N GLY A 293 -27.05 -8.86 14.60
CA GLY A 293 -26.80 -10.30 14.52
C GLY A 293 -26.67 -11.08 15.84
N SER A 294 -26.61 -10.41 17.00
CA SER A 294 -26.92 -10.90 18.36
C SER A 294 -26.35 -9.94 19.41
N ASP A 295 -27.09 -9.73 20.49
CA ASP A 295 -26.68 -8.90 21.64
C ASP A 295 -25.84 -9.75 22.62
N ASN A 296 -24.57 -10.00 22.29
CA ASN A 296 -23.67 -10.79 23.13
C ASN A 296 -22.43 -9.99 23.53
N LYS A 297 -21.98 -10.15 24.79
CA LYS A 297 -20.80 -9.48 25.35
C LYS A 297 -19.49 -9.81 24.63
N ASN A 298 -19.49 -10.86 23.80
CA ASN A 298 -18.33 -11.33 23.03
C ASN A 298 -18.37 -10.96 21.54
N CYS A 299 -19.29 -10.09 21.10
CA CYS A 299 -19.35 -9.61 19.72
C CYS A 299 -18.31 -8.51 19.46
N SER A 300 -17.90 -8.36 18.20
CA SER A 300 -16.96 -7.31 17.78
C SER A 300 -17.49 -5.91 18.08
N GLN A 301 -16.63 -5.01 18.51
CA GLN A 301 -16.99 -3.61 18.79
C GLN A 301 -16.59 -2.74 17.59
N VAL A 302 -17.55 -1.99 17.05
CA VAL A 302 -17.34 -1.07 15.93
C VAL A 302 -17.60 0.36 16.41
N LYS A 303 -16.54 1.12 16.54
CA LYS A 303 -16.54 2.52 16.90
C LYS A 303 -16.17 3.36 15.69
N ALA A 304 -16.98 4.36 15.36
CA ALA A 304 -16.66 5.30 14.30
C ALA A 304 -17.05 6.73 14.67
N ILE A 305 -16.12 7.66 14.51
CA ILE A 305 -16.29 9.07 14.86
C ILE A 305 -15.99 9.93 13.62
N ALA A 306 -16.99 10.65 13.12
CA ALA A 306 -16.84 11.66 12.08
C ALA A 306 -17.05 13.06 12.68
N ASN A 307 -15.98 13.71 13.13
CA ASN A 307 -16.06 14.93 13.96
C ASN A 307 -16.81 16.08 13.26
N GLN A 308 -16.46 16.38 12.00
CA GLN A 308 -17.14 17.41 11.19
C GLN A 308 -17.94 16.83 10.02
N GLY A 309 -17.96 15.51 9.89
CA GLY A 309 -18.55 14.79 8.77
C GLY A 309 -19.84 14.05 9.13
N ASN A 310 -20.36 13.35 8.14
CA ASN A 310 -21.50 12.47 8.28
C ASN A 310 -21.04 11.01 8.30
N LEU A 311 -21.88 10.16 8.87
CA LEU A 311 -21.68 8.72 8.87
C LEU A 311 -22.82 8.04 8.11
N THR A 312 -22.48 7.12 7.22
CA THR A 312 -23.46 6.30 6.49
C THR A 312 -23.21 4.83 6.77
N LEU A 313 -24.24 4.13 7.23
CA LEU A 313 -24.25 2.67 7.29
C LEU A 313 -24.99 2.12 6.07
N LYS A 314 -24.35 1.23 5.32
CA LYS A 314 -24.94 0.57 4.14
C LYS A 314 -24.78 -0.95 4.24
N LYS A 315 -25.71 -1.69 3.64
CA LYS A 315 -25.54 -3.11 3.39
C LYS A 315 -24.45 -3.30 2.32
N GLN A 316 -23.56 -4.26 2.52
CA GLN A 316 -22.52 -4.59 1.55
C GLN A 316 -22.27 -6.10 1.52
N ASP A 317 -22.64 -6.73 0.41
CA ASP A 317 -22.36 -8.15 0.19
C ASP A 317 -20.91 -8.36 -0.27
N TRP A 318 -20.27 -9.42 0.21
CA TRP A 318 -18.89 -9.76 -0.20
C TRP A 318 -18.76 -9.93 -1.72
N LEU A 319 -19.79 -10.43 -2.40
CA LEU A 319 -19.78 -10.61 -3.85
C LEU A 319 -19.84 -9.26 -4.57
N SER A 320 -20.58 -8.30 -4.02
CA SER A 320 -20.67 -6.94 -4.54
C SER A 320 -19.36 -6.16 -4.33
N SER A 321 -18.58 -6.49 -3.29
CA SER A 321 -17.28 -5.85 -3.03
C SER A 321 -16.16 -6.31 -3.98
N LEU A 322 -16.33 -7.46 -4.64
CA LEU A 322 -15.44 -7.95 -5.69
C LEU A 322 -15.59 -7.22 -7.03
N GLY A 323 -16.59 -6.35 -7.18
CA GLY A 323 -16.81 -5.57 -8.40
C GLY A 323 -17.49 -6.34 -9.54
N PHE A 324 -18.08 -7.50 -9.26
CA PHE A 324 -18.94 -8.20 -10.22
C PHE A 324 -20.33 -7.56 -10.20
N SER A 325 -20.65 -6.77 -11.23
CA SER A 325 -22.04 -6.41 -11.53
C SER A 325 -22.66 -7.52 -12.39
N PHE A 326 -23.42 -8.41 -11.78
CA PHE A 326 -24.29 -9.27 -12.56
C PHE A 326 -25.44 -8.41 -13.10
N LYS A 327 -25.43 -8.15 -14.41
CA LYS A 327 -26.67 -7.83 -15.11
C LYS A 327 -27.51 -9.10 -15.09
N LEU A 328 -28.52 -9.13 -14.24
CA LEU A 328 -29.62 -10.07 -14.39
C LEU A 328 -30.50 -9.52 -15.52
N ASP A 329 -30.57 -10.27 -16.63
CA ASP A 329 -31.57 -10.07 -17.69
C ASP A 329 -32.95 -10.54 -17.21
#